data_AF-A0A7Y6PWE3-F1
#
_entry.id   AF-A0A7Y6PWE3-F1
#
_cell.length_a   1.000
_cell.length_b   1.000
_cell.length_c   1.000
_cell.angle_alpha   90.00
_cell.angle_beta   90.00
_cell.angle_gamma   90.00
#
_symmetry.space_group_name_H-M   'P 1'
#
loop_
_entity.id
_entity.type
_entity.pdbx_description
1 polymer ?
#
loop_
_entity_poly.entity_id
_entity_poly.type
_entity_poly.pdbx_seq_one_letter_code
_entity_poly.pdbx_strand_id
1 'polypeptide(L)'
;MNAVSYFAQLVSVEAARRLASLPASRFVREGAGPIERPSEATGDEARAHVVERWQGDLCGMLNAMTRDELVEVAGRLVLDGEGKAGELRARLWAKGADLERAGAELPPGVQPRPVVLGGHLVVQGAPRGMYPPSEVWPRAVPDARFGEPPSDEPDSVDELLVAADRAIGVRLGQRGRDKGAWGNRAATLLGVIERGMDEPDWRGDVEIKTVPVEREASGLWRVVEDPAIAMLAEGGAIAKLQRTLWLARADVDDDDATIVSWYLLEWDATVARLARRYLHDRPKGPAGTDQRGLYLHRRFFADAGMLATLNGVS
;
A
#
# COMPACT_ATOMS: atom_id res chain seq x y z
N MET A 1 5.89 12.99 25.74
CA MET A 1 5.11 14.12 25.15
C MET A 1 4.42 13.59 23.91
N ASN A 2 3.13 13.88 23.65
CA ASN A 2 2.46 13.45 22.42
C ASN A 2 2.90 14.36 21.26
N ALA A 3 3.43 13.79 20.16
CA ALA A 3 3.97 14.59 19.05
C ALA A 3 2.88 15.32 18.26
N VAL A 4 1.69 14.74 18.09
CA VAL A 4 0.55 15.41 17.44
C VAL A 4 0.16 16.66 18.23
N SER A 5 0.03 16.56 19.56
CA SER A 5 -0.26 17.71 20.43
C SER A 5 0.79 18.79 20.31
N TYR A 6 2.07 18.42 20.28
CA TYR A 6 3.15 19.38 20.11
C TYR A 6 3.10 20.07 18.73
N PHE A 7 2.95 19.31 17.65
CA PHE A 7 2.92 19.87 16.29
C PHE A 7 1.66 20.69 16.01
N ALA A 8 0.52 20.37 16.63
CA ALA A 8 -0.69 21.17 16.54
C ALA A 8 -0.47 22.60 17.06
N GLN A 9 0.41 22.80 18.05
CA GLN A 9 0.78 24.13 18.52
C GLN A 9 1.68 24.90 17.54
N LEU A 10 2.37 24.17 16.63
CA LEU A 10 3.32 24.75 15.68
C LEU A 10 2.69 25.13 14.34
N VAL A 11 1.49 24.66 14.02
CA VAL A 11 0.81 25.09 12.78
C VAL A 11 0.14 26.45 12.96
N SER A 12 -0.04 27.19 11.86
CA SER A 12 -0.88 28.38 11.84
C SER A 12 -2.34 28.04 12.19
N VAL A 13 -3.12 29.04 12.61
CA VAL A 13 -4.56 28.84 12.92
C VAL A 13 -5.33 28.36 11.69
N GLU A 14 -4.99 28.88 10.51
CA GLU A 14 -5.59 28.45 9.24
C GLU A 14 -5.30 26.99 8.93
N ALA A 15 -4.03 26.57 9.06
CA ALA A 15 -3.63 25.18 8.88
C ALA A 15 -4.30 24.26 9.93
N ALA A 16 -4.44 24.70 11.18
CA ALA A 16 -5.14 23.95 12.23
C ALA A 16 -6.62 23.73 11.87
N ARG A 17 -7.34 24.77 11.45
CA ARG A 17 -8.75 24.67 11.01
C ARG A 17 -8.89 23.71 9.82
N ARG A 18 -8.00 23.81 8.84
CA ARG A 18 -7.97 22.92 7.67
C ARG A 18 -7.77 21.46 8.10
N LEU A 19 -6.72 21.17 8.88
CA LEU A 19 -6.37 19.83 9.36
C LEU A 19 -7.47 19.22 10.23
N ALA A 20 -8.15 20.03 11.06
CA ALA A 20 -9.28 19.61 11.88
C ALA A 20 -10.49 19.18 11.02
N SER A 21 -10.70 19.85 9.87
CA SER A 21 -11.82 19.56 8.97
C SER A 21 -11.62 18.34 8.06
N LEU A 22 -10.41 17.78 8.00
CA LEU A 22 -10.10 16.69 7.07
C LEU A 22 -10.61 15.33 7.57
N PRO A 23 -11.05 14.45 6.65
CA PRO A 23 -11.25 13.05 6.98
C PRO A 23 -9.88 12.40 7.27
N ALA A 24 -9.65 11.97 8.51
CA ALA A 24 -8.55 11.08 8.87
C ALA A 24 -8.87 9.70 8.31
N SER A 25 -8.29 9.42 7.14
CA SER A 25 -8.39 8.16 6.43
C SER A 25 -7.84 6.97 7.22
N ARG A 26 -7.02 7.21 8.27
CA ARG A 26 -6.37 6.14 9.03
C ARG A 26 -7.26 5.50 10.12
N PHE A 27 -8.30 6.19 10.60
CA PHE A 27 -9.15 5.72 11.71
C PHE A 27 -10.64 6.02 11.51
N VAL A 28 -11.16 5.85 10.28
CA VAL A 28 -12.62 5.86 10.11
C VAL A 28 -13.17 4.64 10.85
N ARG A 29 -13.50 4.83 12.13
CA ARG A 29 -14.54 4.06 12.81
C ARG A 29 -15.80 4.28 11.97
N GLU A 30 -16.44 3.19 11.56
CA GLU A 30 -17.83 3.23 11.16
C GLU A 30 -18.59 4.02 12.24
N GLY A 31 -19.18 5.16 11.87
CA GLY A 31 -19.90 6.04 12.80
C GLY A 31 -19.21 7.35 13.21
N ALA A 32 -18.11 7.77 12.58
CA ALA A 32 -17.68 9.17 12.68
C ALA A 32 -18.76 10.05 12.00
N GLY A 33 -19.59 10.71 12.81
CA GLY A 33 -20.65 11.61 12.37
C GLY A 33 -20.14 12.76 11.50
N PRO A 34 -21.05 13.56 10.92
CA PRO A 34 -20.66 14.71 10.09
C PRO A 34 -19.66 15.60 10.83
N ILE A 35 -18.57 15.93 10.14
CA ILE A 35 -17.53 16.83 10.64
C ILE A 35 -18.16 18.22 10.73
N GLU A 36 -18.48 18.67 11.95
CA GLU A 36 -18.80 20.08 12.18
C GLU A 36 -17.58 20.89 11.74
N ARG A 37 -17.76 21.74 10.72
CA ARG A 37 -16.67 22.51 10.14
C ARG A 37 -16.30 23.62 11.12
N PRO A 38 -15.07 23.63 11.67
CA PRO A 38 -14.64 24.66 12.61
C PRO A 38 -14.19 25.92 11.87
N SER A 39 -14.97 26.42 10.90
CA SER A 39 -14.62 27.67 10.19
C SER A 39 -14.60 28.87 11.14
N GLU A 40 -15.35 28.80 12.24
CA GLU A 40 -15.45 29.85 13.27
C GLU A 40 -14.66 29.53 14.54
N ALA A 41 -14.06 28.34 14.65
CA ALA A 41 -13.32 27.95 15.85
C ALA A 41 -12.13 28.88 16.11
N THR A 42 -11.95 29.28 17.35
CA THR A 42 -10.75 29.98 17.82
C THR A 42 -9.49 29.16 17.55
N GLY A 43 -8.32 29.80 17.63
CA GLY A 43 -7.05 29.11 17.40
C GLY A 43 -6.84 27.91 18.31
N ASP A 44 -7.27 28.00 19.57
CA ASP A 44 -7.10 26.93 20.55
C ASP A 44 -8.10 25.79 20.35
N GLU A 45 -9.35 26.11 20.01
CA GLU A 45 -10.36 25.10 19.63
C GLU A 45 -9.93 24.33 18.38
N ALA A 46 -9.43 25.02 17.34
CA ALA A 46 -8.96 24.37 16.13
C ALA A 46 -7.81 23.38 16.42
N ARG A 47 -6.86 23.76 17.29
CA ARG A 47 -5.75 22.88 17.69
C ARG A 47 -6.23 21.70 18.52
N ALA A 48 -7.17 21.91 19.44
CA ALA A 48 -7.77 20.83 20.22
C ALA A 48 -8.44 19.80 19.29
N HIS A 49 -9.17 20.25 18.28
CA HIS A 49 -9.77 19.37 17.27
C HIS A 49 -8.71 18.62 16.44
N VAL A 50 -7.59 19.25 16.08
CA VAL A 50 -6.47 18.52 15.45
C VAL A 50 -5.98 17.37 16.35
N VAL A 51 -5.76 17.64 17.63
CA VAL A 51 -5.31 16.60 18.58
C VAL A 51 -6.32 15.48 18.72
N GLU A 52 -7.61 15.81 18.87
CA GLU A 52 -8.67 14.81 18.94
C GLU A 52 -8.77 13.98 17.64
N ARG A 53 -8.62 14.65 16.50
CA ARG A 53 -8.77 14.03 15.17
C ARG A 53 -7.68 13.04 14.85
N TRP A 54 -6.43 13.44 15.09
CA TRP A 54 -5.24 12.70 14.69
C TRP A 54 -4.67 11.86 15.84
N GLN A 55 -4.99 12.20 17.09
CA GLN A 55 -4.62 11.50 18.32
C GLN A 55 -3.10 11.28 18.46
N GLY A 56 -2.61 10.09 18.09
CA GLY A 56 -1.19 9.73 18.06
C GLY A 56 -0.64 9.50 16.66
N ASP A 57 -1.42 9.73 15.60
CA ASP A 57 -1.03 9.46 14.21
C ASP A 57 -0.37 10.67 13.58
N LEU A 58 0.82 11.00 14.08
CA LEU A 58 1.67 12.03 13.49
C LEU A 58 1.92 11.76 12.00
N CYS A 59 2.10 10.49 11.62
CA CYS A 59 2.26 10.08 10.22
C CYS A 59 1.06 10.53 9.35
N GLY A 60 -0.16 10.28 9.80
CA GLY A 60 -1.38 10.74 9.14
C GLY A 60 -1.46 12.26 9.05
N MET A 61 -1.18 12.96 10.16
CA MET A 61 -1.23 14.41 10.21
C MET A 61 -0.24 15.06 9.23
N LEU A 62 1.02 14.60 9.24
CA LEU A 62 2.06 15.10 8.33
C LEU A 62 1.74 14.81 6.85
N ASN A 63 1.09 13.69 6.56
CA ASN A 63 0.62 13.38 5.20
C ASN A 63 -0.51 14.31 4.74
N ALA A 64 -1.31 14.84 5.65
CA ALA A 64 -2.41 15.76 5.37
C ALA A 64 -1.96 17.23 5.23
N MET A 65 -0.73 17.55 5.64
CA MET A 65 -0.15 18.87 5.49
C MET A 65 0.29 19.15 4.06
N THR A 66 0.12 20.39 3.63
CA THR A 66 0.67 20.92 2.38
C THR A 66 2.17 21.12 2.52
N ARG A 67 2.88 21.32 1.40
CA ARG A 67 4.32 21.58 1.45
C ARG A 67 4.65 22.84 2.27
N ASP A 68 3.89 23.92 2.08
CA ASP A 68 4.17 25.20 2.73
C ASP A 68 3.96 25.13 4.24
N GLU A 69 2.92 24.41 4.69
CA GLU A 69 2.71 24.14 6.12
C GLU A 69 3.84 23.28 6.72
N LEU A 70 4.36 22.30 5.97
CA LEU A 70 5.50 21.50 6.41
C LEU A 70 6.75 22.36 6.56
N VAL A 71 7.01 23.29 5.62
CA VAL A 71 8.12 24.25 5.70
C VAL A 71 7.95 25.18 6.90
N GLU A 72 6.75 25.69 7.14
CA GLU A 72 6.45 26.55 8.30
C GLU A 72 6.79 25.84 9.61
N VAL A 73 6.32 24.60 9.79
CA VAL A 73 6.60 23.82 11.00
C VAL A 73 8.08 23.46 11.10
N ALA A 74 8.74 23.11 9.99
CA ALA A 74 10.18 22.87 9.97
C ALA A 74 10.98 24.10 10.43
N GLY A 75 10.63 25.29 9.94
CA GLY A 75 11.24 26.55 10.36
C GLY A 75 11.08 26.83 11.85
N ARG A 76 9.89 26.59 12.42
CA ARG A 76 9.65 26.72 13.87
C ARG A 76 10.45 25.72 14.71
N LEU A 77 10.83 24.59 14.13
CA LEU A 77 11.65 23.56 14.76
C LEU A 77 13.15 23.72 14.49
N VAL A 78 13.55 24.78 13.78
CA VAL A 78 14.93 25.02 13.34
C VAL A 78 15.48 23.81 12.56
N LEU A 79 14.61 23.21 11.73
CA LEU A 79 14.98 22.19 10.77
C LEU A 79 15.13 22.81 9.39
N ASP A 80 15.95 22.18 8.56
CA ASP A 80 16.05 22.56 7.15
C ASP A 80 14.69 22.38 6.43
N GLY A 81 14.27 23.42 5.72
CA GLY A 81 13.01 23.52 4.98
C GLY A 81 13.14 23.21 3.48
N GLU A 82 14.36 22.93 2.98
CA GLU A 82 14.58 22.61 1.56
C GLU A 82 14.07 21.22 1.18
N GLY A 83 13.96 20.94 -0.12
CA GLY A 83 13.58 19.62 -0.63
C GLY A 83 12.08 19.38 -0.86
N LYS A 84 11.75 18.12 -1.13
CA LYS A 84 10.39 17.67 -1.49
C LYS A 84 9.53 17.43 -0.25
N ALA A 85 8.20 17.46 -0.43
CA ALA A 85 7.26 17.28 0.69
C ALA A 85 7.48 15.97 1.47
N GLY A 86 7.81 14.86 0.79
CA GLY A 86 8.11 13.59 1.46
C GLY A 86 9.33 13.65 2.38
N GLU A 87 10.40 14.35 1.97
CA GLU A 87 11.63 14.53 2.76
C GLU A 87 11.36 15.42 3.98
N LEU A 88 10.56 16.47 3.83
CA LEU A 88 10.09 17.30 4.94
C LEU A 88 9.28 16.46 5.94
N ARG A 89 8.33 15.66 5.46
CA ARG A 89 7.53 14.77 6.32
C ARG A 89 8.42 13.78 7.08
N ALA A 90 9.43 13.19 6.43
CA ALA A 90 10.33 12.24 7.09
C ALA A 90 11.13 12.89 8.22
N ARG A 91 11.68 14.09 8.00
CA ARG A 91 12.42 14.85 9.03
C ARG A 91 11.51 15.27 10.18
N LEU A 92 10.33 15.78 9.87
CA LEU A 92 9.34 16.17 10.87
C LEU A 92 8.85 14.98 11.70
N TRP A 93 8.62 13.83 11.06
CA TRP A 93 8.29 12.60 11.76
C TRP A 93 9.42 12.18 12.71
N ALA A 94 10.67 12.19 12.24
CA ALA A 94 11.82 11.83 13.08
C ALA A 94 11.93 12.75 14.31
N LYS A 95 11.74 14.06 14.13
CA LYS A 95 11.71 15.01 15.24
C LYS A 95 10.56 14.73 16.22
N GLY A 96 9.37 14.42 15.73
CA GLY A 96 8.23 14.04 16.57
C GLY A 96 8.49 12.74 17.33
N ALA A 97 9.09 11.74 16.66
CA ALA A 97 9.47 10.49 17.26
C ALA A 97 10.49 10.69 18.41
N ASP A 98 11.49 11.55 18.22
CA ASP A 98 12.47 11.90 19.25
C ASP A 98 11.82 12.56 20.48
N LEU A 99 10.84 13.44 20.27
CA LEU A 99 10.09 14.09 21.35
C LEU A 99 9.25 13.09 22.15
N GLU A 100 8.68 12.08 21.48
CA GLU A 100 7.94 11.01 22.14
C GLU A 100 8.85 10.09 22.95
N ARG A 101 10.03 9.76 22.41
CA ARG A 101 11.03 8.92 23.09
C ARG A 101 11.59 9.57 24.35
N ALA A 102 11.69 10.90 24.39
CA ALA A 102 12.25 11.63 25.53
C ALA A 102 13.62 11.08 26.00
N GLY A 103 14.46 10.65 25.05
CA GLY A 103 15.78 10.07 25.32
C GLY A 103 15.79 8.55 25.56
N ALA A 104 14.63 7.87 25.58
CA ALA A 104 14.58 6.42 25.67
C ALA A 104 14.86 5.76 24.32
N GLU A 105 15.58 4.64 24.32
CA GLU A 105 15.62 3.73 23.17
C GLU A 105 14.32 2.92 23.14
N LEU A 106 13.59 3.02 22.04
CA LEU A 106 12.38 2.23 21.81
C LEU A 106 12.64 1.20 20.71
N PRO A 107 12.21 -0.06 20.87
CA PRO A 107 12.32 -1.04 19.82
C PRO A 107 11.42 -0.64 18.62
N PRO A 108 11.79 -1.00 17.37
CA PRO A 108 11.01 -0.66 16.18
C PRO A 108 9.54 -1.08 16.24
N GLY A 109 9.22 -2.16 16.96
CA GLY A 109 7.83 -2.62 17.16
C GLY A 109 6.96 -1.67 18.00
N VAL A 110 7.57 -0.79 18.80
CA VAL A 110 6.86 0.20 19.63
C VAL A 110 6.70 1.53 18.90
N GLN A 111 7.70 1.94 18.12
CA GLN A 111 7.66 3.16 17.32
C GLN A 111 8.09 2.85 15.88
N PRO A 112 7.17 2.33 15.05
CA PRO A 112 7.51 1.88 13.71
C PRO A 112 7.91 3.08 12.84
N ARG A 113 9.06 2.95 12.18
CA ARG A 113 9.62 4.01 11.33
C ARG A 113 8.93 3.98 9.96
N PRO A 114 8.23 5.05 9.55
CA PRO A 114 7.68 5.13 8.22
C PRO A 114 8.79 5.33 7.19
N VAL A 115 8.56 4.81 5.99
CA VAL A 115 9.32 5.13 4.79
C VAL A 115 8.56 6.14 3.93
N VAL A 116 9.25 6.83 3.02
CA VAL A 116 8.61 7.71 2.04
C VAL A 116 8.32 6.92 0.79
N LEU A 117 7.03 6.80 0.43
CA LEU A 117 6.56 6.23 -0.83
C LEU A 117 5.50 7.13 -1.47
N GLY A 118 5.65 7.45 -2.75
CA GLY A 118 4.79 8.38 -3.48
C GLY A 118 4.77 9.78 -2.86
N GLY A 119 5.84 10.16 -2.15
CA GLY A 119 5.92 11.39 -1.38
C GLY A 119 5.18 11.38 -0.04
N HIS A 120 4.60 10.25 0.38
CA HIS A 120 3.89 10.10 1.65
C HIS A 120 4.64 9.20 2.63
N LEU A 121 4.42 9.45 3.92
CA LEU A 121 4.88 8.54 4.98
C LEU A 121 4.03 7.27 4.99
N VAL A 122 4.70 6.13 4.93
CA VAL A 122 4.09 4.81 4.90
C VAL A 122 4.76 3.94 5.96
N VAL A 123 3.98 3.53 6.96
CA VAL A 123 4.37 2.45 7.88
C VAL A 123 4.07 1.15 7.16
N GLN A 124 5.09 0.32 6.96
CA GLN A 124 4.93 -1.01 6.38
C GLN A 124 4.56 -1.98 7.49
N GLY A 125 3.46 -2.73 7.32
CA GLY A 125 3.11 -3.81 8.22
C GLY A 125 4.16 -4.92 8.15
N ALA A 126 4.30 -5.68 9.23
CA ALA A 126 5.10 -6.90 9.17
C ALA A 126 4.50 -7.88 8.12
N PRO A 127 5.35 -8.62 7.38
CA PRO A 127 4.87 -9.69 6.51
C PRO A 127 3.96 -10.67 7.27
N ARG A 128 2.81 -11.00 6.68
CA ARG A 128 1.80 -11.92 7.24
C ARG A 128 1.66 -13.22 6.45
N GLY A 129 2.08 -13.20 5.19
CA GLY A 129 2.03 -14.31 4.26
C GLY A 129 3.39 -14.92 3.97
N MET A 130 3.40 -15.88 3.04
CA MET A 130 4.63 -16.47 2.52
C MET A 130 5.19 -15.63 1.37
N TYR A 131 6.51 -15.60 1.24
CA TYR A 131 7.23 -14.85 0.21
C TYR A 131 8.60 -15.51 -0.03
N PRO A 132 9.22 -15.30 -1.19
CA PRO A 132 10.53 -15.89 -1.48
C PRO A 132 11.61 -15.25 -0.59
N PRO A 133 12.66 -15.96 -0.17
CA PRO A 133 13.75 -15.33 0.58
C PRO A 133 14.47 -14.24 -0.24
N SER A 134 15.18 -13.34 0.45
CA SER A 134 16.09 -12.39 -0.20
C SER A 134 17.22 -11.98 0.74
N GLU A 135 18.44 -11.96 0.22
CA GLU A 135 19.63 -11.48 0.93
C GLU A 135 19.88 -9.98 0.72
N VAL A 136 19.20 -9.37 -0.25
CA VAL A 136 19.41 -7.98 -0.67
C VAL A 136 18.10 -7.19 -0.58
N TRP A 137 18.14 -6.07 0.13
CA TRP A 137 17.00 -5.20 0.37
C TRP A 137 17.32 -3.74 0.01
N PRO A 138 16.41 -3.00 -0.64
CA PRO A 138 15.19 -3.47 -1.33
C PRO A 138 15.53 -4.49 -2.44
N ARG A 139 14.59 -5.36 -2.79
CA ARG A 139 14.81 -6.38 -3.84
C ARG A 139 15.31 -5.73 -5.12
N ALA A 140 16.29 -6.37 -5.77
CA ALA A 140 16.71 -5.97 -7.10
C ALA A 140 15.61 -6.30 -8.13
N VAL A 141 15.63 -5.58 -9.25
CA VAL A 141 14.95 -6.04 -10.47
C VAL A 141 15.75 -7.24 -10.98
N PRO A 142 15.19 -8.45 -11.08
CA PRO A 142 15.91 -9.60 -11.65
C PRO A 142 16.20 -9.36 -13.13
N ASP A 143 17.26 -9.98 -13.64
CA ASP A 143 17.54 -9.96 -15.08
C ASP A 143 16.37 -10.59 -15.84
N ALA A 144 15.84 -9.83 -16.79
CA ALA A 144 14.67 -10.22 -17.56
C ALA A 144 15.03 -11.37 -18.52
N ARG A 145 14.29 -12.49 -18.40
CA ARG A 145 14.45 -13.67 -19.26
C ARG A 145 13.11 -14.17 -19.78
N PHE A 146 13.14 -14.96 -20.84
CA PHE A 146 11.96 -15.73 -21.24
C PHE A 146 11.86 -16.99 -20.37
N GLY A 147 10.63 -17.42 -20.11
CA GLY A 147 10.34 -18.62 -19.32
C GLY A 147 9.38 -19.51 -20.10
N GLU A 148 9.51 -20.80 -19.89
CA GLU A 148 8.58 -21.79 -20.41
C GLU A 148 7.56 -22.15 -19.33
N PRO A 149 6.26 -22.21 -19.66
CA PRO A 149 5.24 -22.73 -18.76
C PRO A 149 5.55 -24.19 -18.34
N PRO A 150 5.22 -24.58 -17.10
CA PRO A 150 5.19 -25.99 -16.72
C PRO A 150 4.29 -26.81 -17.66
N SER A 151 4.64 -28.08 -17.91
CA SER A 151 3.82 -29.00 -18.71
C SER A 151 2.51 -29.37 -18.04
N ASP A 152 2.51 -29.39 -16.71
CA ASP A 152 1.43 -29.86 -15.87
C ASP A 152 1.06 -28.78 -14.84
N GLU A 153 -0.22 -28.75 -14.48
CA GLU A 153 -0.70 -27.88 -13.42
C GLU A 153 -0.18 -28.37 -12.06
N PRO A 154 0.33 -27.47 -11.18
CA PRO A 154 0.78 -27.84 -9.84
C PRO A 154 -0.27 -28.64 -9.06
N ASP A 155 0.15 -29.72 -8.41
CA ASP A 155 -0.72 -30.61 -7.62
C ASP A 155 -0.81 -30.19 -6.14
N SER A 156 0.07 -29.29 -5.70
CA SER A 156 0.10 -28.75 -4.35
C SER A 156 0.43 -27.26 -4.30
N VAL A 157 0.14 -26.63 -3.16
CA VAL A 157 0.53 -25.23 -2.91
C VAL A 157 2.05 -25.08 -2.97
N ASP A 158 2.81 -26.03 -2.44
CA ASP A 158 4.27 -25.98 -2.48
C ASP A 158 4.78 -26.00 -3.93
N GLU A 159 4.20 -26.85 -4.80
CA GLU A 159 4.52 -26.85 -6.23
C GLU A 159 4.11 -25.56 -6.94
N LEU A 160 2.97 -24.97 -6.56
CA LEU A 160 2.54 -23.66 -7.05
C LEU A 160 3.53 -22.56 -6.66
N LEU A 161 4.04 -22.59 -5.42
CA LEU A 161 5.05 -21.63 -4.95
C LEU A 161 6.42 -21.85 -5.61
N VAL A 162 6.81 -23.10 -5.87
CA VAL A 162 7.99 -23.42 -6.69
C VAL A 162 7.82 -22.90 -8.12
N ALA A 163 6.62 -23.00 -8.70
CA ALA A 163 6.33 -22.38 -9.99
C ALA A 163 6.43 -20.84 -9.90
N ALA A 164 5.95 -20.23 -8.82
CA ALA A 164 6.05 -18.79 -8.59
C ALA A 164 7.51 -18.31 -8.42
N ASP A 165 8.36 -19.09 -7.75
CA ASP A 165 9.80 -18.85 -7.67
C ASP A 165 10.45 -18.88 -9.04
N ARG A 166 10.13 -19.90 -9.86
CA ARG A 166 10.63 -20.00 -11.23
C ARG A 166 10.11 -18.88 -12.15
N ALA A 167 9.01 -18.22 -11.81
CA ALA A 167 8.48 -17.09 -12.57
C ALA A 167 9.24 -15.77 -12.30
N ILE A 168 10.01 -15.67 -11.21
CA ILE A 168 10.80 -14.47 -10.91
C ILE A 168 11.83 -14.21 -12.03
N GLY A 169 11.83 -12.97 -12.53
CA GLY A 169 12.64 -12.51 -13.67
C GLY A 169 12.08 -12.90 -15.04
N VAL A 170 10.98 -13.64 -15.11
CA VAL A 170 10.37 -14.01 -16.40
C VAL A 170 9.62 -12.81 -16.99
N ARG A 171 9.84 -12.53 -18.28
CA ARG A 171 9.12 -11.53 -19.06
C ARG A 171 7.71 -12.00 -19.37
N LEU A 172 6.74 -11.12 -19.17
CA LEU A 172 5.35 -11.36 -19.50
C LEU A 172 5.05 -10.99 -20.95
N GLY A 173 5.95 -10.32 -21.67
CA GLY A 173 5.73 -9.81 -23.02
C GLY A 173 4.90 -8.52 -23.02
N GLN A 174 4.82 -7.89 -24.20
CA GLN A 174 4.07 -6.64 -24.40
C GLN A 174 2.60 -6.76 -24.00
N ARG A 175 2.09 -5.76 -23.27
CA ARG A 175 0.69 -5.76 -22.82
C ARG A 175 -0.30 -5.79 -23.99
N GLY A 176 -0.02 -5.00 -25.02
CA GLY A 176 -0.96 -4.78 -26.13
C GLY A 176 -2.23 -4.05 -25.67
N ARG A 177 -3.36 -4.32 -26.34
CA ARG A 177 -4.66 -3.66 -26.05
C ARG A 177 -5.47 -4.33 -24.94
N ASP A 178 -5.09 -5.55 -24.55
CA ASP A 178 -5.81 -6.34 -23.56
C ASP A 178 -5.31 -6.01 -22.14
N LYS A 179 -6.22 -5.53 -21.29
CA LYS A 179 -5.92 -5.18 -19.90
C LYS A 179 -5.67 -6.42 -19.04
N GLY A 180 -6.14 -7.60 -19.44
CA GLY A 180 -5.96 -8.87 -18.74
C GLY A 180 -4.74 -9.67 -19.17
N ALA A 181 -4.04 -9.25 -20.24
CA ALA A 181 -2.99 -10.05 -20.88
C ALA A 181 -1.89 -10.50 -19.92
N TRP A 182 -1.40 -9.60 -19.06
CA TRP A 182 -0.36 -9.93 -18.09
C TRP A 182 -0.83 -10.87 -16.99
N GLY A 183 -2.09 -10.75 -16.54
CA GLY A 183 -2.67 -11.68 -15.57
C GLY A 183 -2.74 -13.10 -16.14
N ASN A 184 -3.26 -13.23 -17.36
CA ASN A 184 -3.38 -14.53 -18.03
C ASN A 184 -2.01 -15.17 -18.27
N ARG A 185 -1.03 -14.40 -18.79
CA ARG A 185 0.32 -14.92 -19.00
C ARG A 185 1.02 -15.30 -17.70
N ALA A 186 0.82 -14.54 -16.63
CA ALA A 186 1.36 -14.87 -15.33
C ALA A 186 0.74 -16.18 -14.78
N ALA A 187 -0.56 -16.40 -14.93
CA ALA A 187 -1.21 -17.66 -14.58
C ALA A 187 -0.67 -18.84 -15.42
N THR A 188 -0.47 -18.63 -16.73
CA THR A 188 0.16 -19.63 -17.61
C THR A 188 1.58 -19.99 -17.16
N LEU A 189 2.40 -19.01 -16.73
CA LEU A 189 3.75 -19.29 -16.20
C LEU A 189 3.73 -20.15 -14.94
N LEU A 190 2.62 -20.17 -14.20
CA LEU A 190 2.42 -21.02 -13.04
C LEU A 190 1.84 -22.40 -13.39
N GLY A 191 1.54 -22.67 -14.66
CA GLY A 191 0.88 -23.90 -15.10
C GLY A 191 -0.62 -23.93 -14.77
N VAL A 192 -1.23 -22.79 -14.43
CA VAL A 192 -2.63 -22.73 -13.97
C VAL A 192 -3.56 -22.78 -15.17
N ILE A 193 -4.52 -23.71 -15.10
CA ILE A 193 -5.54 -23.90 -16.12
C ILE A 193 -6.72 -22.99 -15.79
N GLU A 194 -7.15 -22.18 -16.75
CA GLU A 194 -8.29 -21.26 -16.58
C GLU A 194 -9.59 -22.04 -16.31
N ARG A 195 -10.25 -21.76 -15.17
CA ARG A 195 -11.50 -22.40 -14.74
C ARG A 195 -12.56 -21.36 -14.38
N GLY A 196 -13.45 -21.02 -15.32
CA GLY A 196 -14.62 -20.18 -15.04
C GLY A 196 -14.30 -18.81 -14.42
N MET A 197 -15.33 -18.05 -14.03
CA MET A 197 -15.13 -16.71 -13.42
C MET A 197 -15.49 -16.63 -11.93
N ASP A 198 -16.14 -17.64 -11.36
CA ASP A 198 -16.73 -17.57 -10.02
C ASP A 198 -15.87 -18.18 -8.90
N GLU A 199 -14.84 -18.95 -9.27
CA GLU A 199 -13.96 -19.67 -8.34
C GLU A 199 -12.53 -19.10 -8.36
N PRO A 200 -11.74 -19.30 -7.30
CA PRO A 200 -10.31 -19.00 -7.32
C PRO A 200 -9.57 -19.76 -8.41
N ASP A 201 -8.59 -19.10 -9.05
CA ASP A 201 -7.93 -19.58 -10.27
C ASP A 201 -7.35 -21.00 -10.15
N TRP A 202 -6.49 -21.24 -9.15
CA TRP A 202 -5.85 -22.54 -8.98
C TRP A 202 -6.73 -23.45 -8.13
N ARG A 203 -7.32 -24.46 -8.80
CA ARG A 203 -8.13 -25.53 -8.22
C ARG A 203 -9.27 -25.07 -7.29
N GLY A 204 -9.78 -23.86 -7.50
CA GLY A 204 -10.82 -23.27 -6.64
C GLY A 204 -10.34 -22.86 -5.24
N ASP A 205 -9.03 -22.85 -4.99
CA ASP A 205 -8.43 -22.59 -3.68
C ASP A 205 -7.60 -21.30 -3.63
N VAL A 206 -6.73 -21.07 -4.61
CA VAL A 206 -5.82 -19.90 -4.63
C VAL A 206 -6.14 -18.98 -5.79
N GLU A 207 -6.49 -17.73 -5.50
CA GLU A 207 -6.61 -16.67 -6.51
C GLU A 207 -5.24 -16.14 -6.90
N ILE A 208 -4.99 -15.92 -8.18
CA ILE A 208 -3.72 -15.44 -8.70
C ILE A 208 -3.92 -14.04 -9.25
N LYS A 209 -3.19 -13.08 -8.69
CA LYS A 209 -3.27 -11.69 -9.12
C LYS A 209 -1.89 -11.10 -9.32
N THR A 210 -1.70 -10.41 -10.44
CA THR A 210 -0.56 -9.50 -10.57
C THR A 210 -0.86 -8.18 -9.87
N VAL A 211 0.12 -7.62 -9.17
CA VAL A 211 0.07 -6.28 -8.60
C VAL A 211 1.25 -5.47 -9.13
N PRO A 212 1.01 -4.32 -9.77
CA PRO A 212 2.09 -3.57 -10.37
C PRO A 212 2.86 -2.79 -9.32
N VAL A 213 4.17 -2.85 -9.42
CA VAL A 213 5.11 -2.16 -8.56
C VAL A 213 6.11 -1.37 -9.39
N GLU A 214 6.57 -0.26 -8.84
CA GLU A 214 7.69 0.49 -9.40
C GLU A 214 8.74 0.77 -8.32
N ARG A 215 9.98 0.95 -8.77
CA ARG A 215 11.07 1.38 -7.92
C ARG A 215 11.19 2.90 -7.97
N GLU A 216 11.10 3.53 -6.82
CA GLU A 216 11.30 4.97 -6.68
C GLU A 216 12.79 5.35 -6.76
N ALA A 217 13.06 6.65 -6.91
CA ALA A 217 14.43 7.18 -6.86
C ALA A 217 15.16 6.88 -5.52
N SER A 218 14.42 6.64 -4.44
CA SER A 218 14.96 6.18 -3.15
C SER A 218 15.44 4.72 -3.18
N GLY A 219 15.14 3.98 -4.26
CA GLY A 219 15.39 2.56 -4.39
C GLY A 219 14.29 1.67 -3.80
N LEU A 220 13.28 2.24 -3.12
CA LEU A 220 12.16 1.50 -2.55
C LEU A 220 11.08 1.18 -3.59
N TRP A 221 10.41 0.06 -3.39
CA TRP A 221 9.24 -0.38 -4.15
C TRP A 221 7.95 0.24 -3.60
N ARG A 222 7.06 0.64 -4.51
CA ARG A 222 5.67 1.00 -4.22
C ARG A 222 4.70 0.29 -5.16
N VAL A 223 3.46 0.09 -4.71
CA VAL A 223 2.34 -0.30 -5.59
C VAL A 223 1.82 0.93 -6.32
N VAL A 224 1.68 0.85 -7.64
CA VAL A 224 1.36 2.01 -8.50
C VAL A 224 -0.12 2.17 -8.80
N GLU A 225 -0.86 1.07 -8.86
CA GLU A 225 -2.29 1.06 -9.17
C GLU A 225 -3.06 0.15 -8.21
N ASP A 226 -4.36 0.35 -8.12
CA ASP A 226 -5.23 -0.48 -7.31
C ASP A 226 -5.63 -1.71 -8.14
N PRO A 227 -5.21 -2.94 -7.79
CA PRO A 227 -5.56 -4.11 -8.56
C PRO A 227 -7.06 -4.39 -8.51
N ALA A 228 -7.60 -4.80 -9.67
CA ALA A 228 -8.97 -5.25 -9.80
C ALA A 228 -9.14 -6.64 -9.18
N ILE A 229 -10.21 -6.81 -8.41
CA ILE A 229 -10.53 -8.07 -7.72
C ILE A 229 -11.59 -8.85 -8.48
N ALA A 230 -12.77 -8.26 -8.66
CA ALA A 230 -13.94 -8.89 -9.26
C ALA A 230 -14.89 -7.83 -9.83
N MET A 231 -15.91 -8.24 -10.58
CA MET A 231 -17.05 -7.35 -10.87
C MET A 231 -17.90 -7.19 -9.62
N LEU A 232 -18.53 -6.03 -9.42
CA LEU A 232 -19.39 -5.80 -8.24
C LEU A 232 -20.61 -6.73 -8.23
N ALA A 233 -21.10 -7.13 -9.40
CA ALA A 233 -22.21 -8.07 -9.55
C ALA A 233 -21.81 -9.52 -9.18
N GLU A 234 -20.52 -9.83 -9.13
CA GLU A 234 -20.01 -11.13 -8.72
C GLU A 234 -19.96 -11.16 -7.19
N GLY A 235 -20.94 -11.80 -6.55
CA GLY A 235 -21.03 -11.90 -5.08
C GLY A 235 -19.85 -12.61 -4.40
N GLY A 236 -18.94 -13.21 -5.18
CA GLY A 236 -17.79 -14.00 -4.72
C GLY A 236 -16.49 -13.22 -4.50
N ALA A 237 -16.46 -11.89 -4.65
CA ALA A 237 -15.22 -11.10 -4.54
C ALA A 237 -14.45 -11.31 -3.23
N ILE A 238 -15.16 -11.52 -2.12
CA ILE A 238 -14.55 -11.80 -0.80
C ILE A 238 -13.97 -13.21 -0.76
N ALA A 239 -14.61 -14.19 -1.41
CA ALA A 239 -14.13 -15.57 -1.46
C ALA A 239 -12.78 -15.65 -2.22
N LYS A 240 -12.66 -14.96 -3.36
CA LYS A 240 -11.40 -14.86 -4.12
C LYS A 240 -10.22 -14.30 -3.31
N LEU A 241 -10.50 -13.43 -2.34
CA LEU A 241 -9.44 -12.83 -1.55
C LEU A 241 -9.00 -13.68 -0.36
N GLN A 242 -9.75 -14.74 0.03
CA GLN A 242 -9.43 -15.53 1.23
C GLN A 242 -8.02 -16.12 1.19
N ARG A 243 -7.56 -16.51 0.01
CA ARG A 243 -6.21 -17.00 -0.25
C ARG A 243 -5.77 -16.50 -1.61
N THR A 244 -4.81 -15.58 -1.63
CA THR A 244 -4.37 -14.92 -2.87
C THR A 244 -2.86 -14.96 -3.00
N LEU A 245 -2.39 -15.47 -4.14
CA LEU A 245 -1.01 -15.36 -4.58
C LEU A 245 -0.83 -14.07 -5.38
N TRP A 246 -0.22 -13.07 -4.74
CA TRP A 246 0.10 -11.79 -5.37
C TRP A 246 1.46 -11.88 -6.07
N LEU A 247 1.48 -11.70 -7.38
CA LEU A 247 2.69 -11.61 -8.18
C LEU A 247 3.07 -10.14 -8.36
N ALA A 248 4.14 -9.70 -7.70
CA ALA A 248 4.66 -8.35 -7.82
C ALA A 248 5.28 -8.18 -9.21
N ARG A 249 4.67 -7.32 -10.03
CA ARG A 249 5.03 -7.13 -11.43
C ARG A 249 5.64 -5.74 -11.62
N ALA A 250 6.83 -5.64 -12.21
CA ALA A 250 7.43 -4.37 -12.58
C ALA A 250 7.41 -4.20 -14.10
N ASP A 251 7.14 -2.98 -14.56
CA ASP A 251 7.33 -2.62 -15.97
C ASP A 251 8.84 -2.64 -16.29
N VAL A 252 9.18 -3.16 -17.46
CA VAL A 252 10.53 -3.13 -18.04
C VAL A 252 10.45 -2.51 -19.45
N ASP A 253 11.57 -2.43 -20.15
CA ASP A 253 11.63 -1.80 -21.48
C ASP A 253 10.60 -2.39 -22.48
N ASP A 254 10.23 -1.56 -23.46
CA ASP A 254 9.35 -1.92 -24.59
C ASP A 254 7.89 -2.31 -24.24
N ASP A 255 7.27 -1.66 -23.25
CA ASP A 255 5.88 -1.95 -22.78
C ASP A 255 5.70 -3.41 -22.30
N ASP A 256 6.80 -3.99 -21.81
CA ASP A 256 6.87 -5.33 -21.23
C ASP A 256 6.92 -5.25 -19.69
N ALA A 257 6.81 -6.38 -19.02
CA ALA A 257 6.86 -6.48 -17.59
C ALA A 257 7.52 -7.78 -17.13
N THR A 258 8.06 -7.77 -15.92
CA THR A 258 8.63 -8.96 -15.28
C THR A 258 8.07 -9.16 -13.88
N ILE A 259 8.10 -10.41 -13.40
CA ILE A 259 7.77 -10.73 -12.01
C ILE A 259 9.01 -10.51 -11.13
N VAL A 260 8.88 -9.67 -10.12
CA VAL A 260 9.96 -9.33 -9.18
C VAL A 260 9.93 -10.23 -7.94
N SER A 261 8.74 -10.61 -7.50
CA SER A 261 8.52 -11.43 -6.30
C SER A 261 7.09 -11.97 -6.31
N TRP A 262 6.79 -12.88 -5.40
CA TRP A 262 5.42 -13.27 -5.07
C TRP A 262 5.14 -13.10 -3.57
N TYR A 263 3.85 -13.09 -3.21
CA TYR A 263 3.36 -13.02 -1.83
C TYR A 263 2.06 -13.82 -1.70
N LEU A 264 2.10 -15.00 -1.08
CA LEU A 264 0.89 -15.77 -0.78
C LEU A 264 0.31 -15.26 0.54
N LEU A 265 -0.87 -14.63 0.46
CA LEU A 265 -1.57 -14.07 1.60
C LEU A 265 -2.85 -14.85 1.88
N GLU A 266 -2.93 -15.42 3.08
CA GLU A 266 -4.14 -16.03 3.62
C GLU A 266 -4.83 -15.08 4.59
N TRP A 267 -6.15 -15.04 4.55
CA TRP A 267 -6.93 -14.14 5.39
C TRP A 267 -7.01 -14.63 6.83
N ASP A 268 -6.32 -13.93 7.71
CA ASP A 268 -6.68 -13.87 9.12
C ASP A 268 -7.71 -12.74 9.37
N ALA A 269 -8.20 -12.63 10.62
CA ALA A 269 -9.14 -11.58 11.00
C ALA A 269 -8.61 -10.15 10.77
N THR A 270 -7.29 -9.96 10.82
CA THR A 270 -6.65 -8.67 10.58
C THR A 270 -6.65 -8.32 9.10
N VAL A 271 -6.23 -9.25 8.24
CA VAL A 271 -6.21 -9.10 6.79
C VAL A 271 -7.63 -8.90 6.26
N ALA A 272 -8.61 -9.67 6.75
CA ALA A 272 -10.02 -9.48 6.38
C ALA A 272 -10.53 -8.07 6.73
N ARG A 273 -10.14 -7.53 7.90
CA ARG A 273 -10.47 -6.15 8.30
C ARG A 273 -9.77 -5.11 7.40
N LEU A 274 -8.49 -5.32 7.07
CA LEU A 274 -7.76 -4.45 6.14
C LEU A 274 -8.40 -4.48 4.74
N ALA A 275 -8.77 -5.66 4.25
CA ALA A 275 -9.41 -5.82 2.97
C ALA A 275 -10.73 -5.07 2.92
N ARG A 276 -11.65 -5.29 3.89
CA ARG A 276 -12.92 -4.55 3.96
C ARG A 276 -12.74 -3.04 3.98
N ARG A 277 -11.69 -2.56 4.65
CA ARG A 277 -11.36 -1.15 4.76
C ARG A 277 -10.83 -0.54 3.46
N TYR A 278 -10.04 -1.30 2.70
CA TYR A 278 -9.36 -0.80 1.50
C TYR A 278 -10.03 -1.24 0.19
N LEU A 279 -11.00 -2.14 0.26
CA LEU A 279 -11.84 -2.53 -0.85
C LEU A 279 -12.79 -1.37 -1.17
N HIS A 280 -12.84 -1.01 -2.43
CA HIS A 280 -13.72 0.03 -2.93
C HIS A 280 -14.09 -0.30 -4.38
N ASP A 281 -15.13 0.34 -4.89
CA ASP A 281 -15.60 0.10 -6.23
C ASP A 281 -15.33 1.30 -7.14
N ARG A 282 -15.14 1.03 -8.43
CA ARG A 282 -14.95 2.05 -9.47
C ARG A 282 -15.68 1.64 -10.75
N PRO A 283 -16.07 2.59 -11.60
CA PRO A 283 -16.52 2.27 -12.96
C PRO A 283 -15.50 1.39 -13.68
N LYS A 284 -15.96 0.34 -14.35
CA LYS A 284 -15.11 -0.60 -15.10
C LYS A 284 -15.68 -0.82 -16.49
N GLY A 285 -14.88 -0.49 -17.51
CA GLY A 285 -15.25 -0.64 -18.93
C GLY A 285 -15.17 0.69 -19.70
N PRO A 286 -15.70 0.74 -20.94
CA PRO A 286 -15.71 1.95 -21.76
C PRO A 286 -16.60 3.06 -21.16
N ALA A 287 -16.39 4.31 -21.59
CA ALA A 287 -17.19 5.44 -21.13
C ALA A 287 -18.69 5.19 -21.37
N GLY A 288 -19.51 5.47 -20.35
CA GLY A 288 -20.98 5.28 -20.39
C GLY A 288 -21.48 3.91 -19.94
N THR A 289 -20.61 3.03 -19.43
CA THR A 289 -21.06 1.78 -18.78
C THR A 289 -21.41 1.99 -17.31
N ASP A 290 -22.48 1.33 -16.85
CA ASP A 290 -22.85 1.24 -15.44
C ASP A 290 -22.13 0.11 -14.70
N GLN A 291 -21.27 -0.63 -15.40
CA GLN A 291 -20.49 -1.71 -14.80
C GLN A 291 -19.49 -1.16 -13.78
N ARG A 292 -19.47 -1.79 -12.60
CA ARG A 292 -18.54 -1.45 -11.51
C ARG A 292 -17.66 -2.65 -11.21
N GLY A 293 -16.38 -2.38 -11.02
CA GLY A 293 -15.41 -3.35 -10.53
C GLY A 293 -15.07 -3.06 -9.08
N LEU A 294 -14.72 -4.11 -8.33
CA LEU A 294 -14.12 -4.02 -7.02
C LEU A 294 -12.59 -3.96 -7.15
N TYR A 295 -11.98 -3.07 -6.39
CA TYR A 295 -10.55 -2.79 -6.41
C TYR A 295 -10.01 -2.72 -4.99
N LEU A 296 -8.77 -3.18 -4.81
CA LEU A 296 -8.09 -3.10 -3.52
C LEU A 296 -7.14 -1.91 -3.54
N HIS A 297 -7.35 -0.95 -2.64
CA HIS A 297 -6.52 0.25 -2.60
C HIS A 297 -5.06 -0.11 -2.30
N ARG A 298 -4.10 0.48 -3.02
CA ARG A 298 -2.66 0.22 -2.92
C ARG A 298 -2.08 0.24 -1.50
N ARG A 299 -2.72 1.00 -0.59
CA ARG A 299 -2.34 1.05 0.83
C ARG A 299 -2.51 -0.29 1.56
N PHE A 300 -3.44 -1.13 1.11
CA PHE A 300 -3.59 -2.49 1.61
C PHE A 300 -2.26 -3.24 1.59
N PHE A 301 -1.48 -3.15 0.50
CA PHE A 301 -0.22 -3.89 0.36
C PHE A 301 0.90 -3.39 1.28
N ALA A 302 0.82 -2.12 1.72
CA ALA A 302 1.69 -1.62 2.77
C ALA A 302 1.30 -2.21 4.13
N ASP A 303 0.01 -2.11 4.48
CA ASP A 303 -0.49 -2.47 5.81
C ASP A 303 -0.61 -4.00 6.00
N ALA A 304 -0.81 -4.77 4.93
CA ALA A 304 -0.85 -6.23 4.91
C ALA A 304 0.56 -6.88 4.81
N GLY A 305 1.61 -6.05 4.73
CA GLY A 305 3.00 -6.50 4.80
C GLY A 305 3.65 -6.92 3.49
N MET A 306 2.94 -6.88 2.36
CA MET A 306 3.54 -7.20 1.05
C MET A 306 4.70 -6.26 0.71
N LEU A 307 4.58 -4.95 0.93
CA LEU A 307 5.68 -4.04 0.60
C LEU A 307 6.93 -4.30 1.47
N ALA A 308 6.78 -4.82 2.69
CA ALA A 308 7.92 -5.20 3.51
C ALA A 308 8.66 -6.42 2.92
N THR A 309 7.97 -7.30 2.19
CA THR A 309 8.61 -8.42 1.47
C THR A 309 9.33 -7.99 0.20
N LEU A 310 9.20 -6.74 -0.23
CA LEU A 310 9.94 -6.12 -1.34
C LEU A 310 11.03 -5.17 -0.85
N ASN A 311 10.78 -4.41 0.21
CA ASN A 311 11.66 -3.36 0.70
C ASN A 311 12.57 -3.77 1.86
N GLY A 312 12.26 -4.90 2.50
CA GLY A 312 12.84 -5.29 3.78
C GLY A 312 11.96 -4.85 4.95
N VAL A 313 12.23 -5.42 6.13
CA VAL A 313 11.59 -5.01 7.39
C VAL A 313 12.35 -3.80 7.92
N SER A 314 11.66 -2.66 8.05
CA SER A 314 12.18 -1.39 8.57
C SER A 314 12.03 -1.26 10.08
#